data_AF-A0A3S4JZV2-F1
#
_entry.id   AF-A0A3S4JZV2-F1
#
_cell.length_a   1.000
_cell.length_b   1.000
_cell.length_c   1.000
_cell.angle_alpha   90.00
_cell.angle_beta   90.00
_cell.angle_gamma   90.00
#
_symmetry.space_group_name_H-M   'P 1'
#
loop_
_entity.id
_entity.type
_entity.pdbx_description
1 polymer ?
#
loop_
_entity_poly.entity_id
_entity_poly.type
_entity_poly.pdbx_seq_one_letter_code
_entity_poly.pdbx_strand_id
1 'polypeptide(L)'
;MTNHPHDCPVCEEGGNCHLQDMTVMTGHSFRRYRFTKRTHRNQDLGPFISHEMNRCIACYRCVRYYKDYADGTDLGVYGAHDNVYFGASGRRRAGKRILR
;
A
#
# COMPACT_ATOMS: atom_id res chain seq x y z
N MET A 1 11.62 -8.77 0.84
CA MET A 1 10.25 -8.89 0.32
C MET A 1 9.40 -9.82 1.21
N THR A 2 9.24 -9.44 2.47
CA THR A 2 8.75 -10.33 3.54
C THR A 2 7.22 -10.33 3.60
N ASN A 3 6.65 -9.13 3.68
CA ASN A 3 5.23 -8.91 3.86
C ASN A 3 4.45 -8.61 2.57
N HIS A 4 5.14 -8.40 1.43
CA HIS A 4 4.47 -8.12 0.16
C HIS A 4 3.74 -9.37 -0.38
N PRO A 5 2.51 -9.22 -0.91
CA PRO A 5 1.73 -10.34 -1.43
C PRO A 5 2.36 -10.93 -2.71
N HIS A 6 1.82 -12.06 -3.17
CA HIS A 6 2.25 -12.74 -4.38
C HIS A 6 1.27 -12.45 -5.53
N ASP A 7 0.88 -11.19 -5.65
CA ASP A 7 -0.22 -10.75 -6.51
C ASP A 7 0.26 -10.13 -7.83
N CYS A 8 1.53 -10.34 -8.21
CA CYS A 8 2.09 -9.82 -9.46
C CYS A 8 1.22 -10.10 -10.71
N PRO A 9 0.63 -11.29 -10.92
CA PRO A 9 -0.20 -11.54 -12.11
C PRO A 9 -1.56 -10.82 -12.12
N VAL A 10 -2.01 -10.30 -10.97
CA VAL A 10 -3.27 -9.52 -10.86
C VAL A 10 -2.99 -8.05 -10.49
N CYS A 11 -1.72 -7.65 -10.48
CA CYS A 11 -1.30 -6.29 -10.21
C CYS A 11 -1.32 -5.49 -11.50
N GLU A 12 -1.94 -4.31 -11.48
CA GLU A 12 -1.98 -3.40 -12.63
C GLU A 12 -0.58 -2.93 -13.05
N GLU A 13 0.36 -2.87 -12.10
CA GLU A 13 1.76 -2.52 -12.34
C GLU A 13 2.64 -3.76 -12.65
N GLY A 14 2.01 -4.91 -12.94
CA GLY A 14 2.71 -6.12 -13.33
C GLY A 14 3.50 -5.91 -14.62
N GLY A 15 4.83 -5.99 -14.55
CA GLY A 15 5.74 -5.82 -15.70
C GLY A 15 6.46 -4.48 -15.76
N ASN A 16 5.95 -3.44 -15.10
CA ASN A 16 6.61 -2.13 -14.95
C ASN A 16 6.85 -1.74 -13.49
N CYS A 17 6.62 -2.66 -12.55
CA CYS A 17 6.81 -2.41 -11.13
C CYS A 17 8.30 -2.34 -10.79
N HIS A 18 8.74 -1.17 -10.32
CA HIS A 18 10.12 -0.94 -9.88
C HIS A 18 10.59 -1.97 -8.83
N LEU A 19 9.69 -2.45 -7.98
CA LEU A 19 10.04 -3.45 -6.96
C LEU A 19 10.42 -4.80 -7.59
N GLN A 20 9.79 -5.18 -8.71
CA GLN A 20 10.15 -6.39 -9.46
C GLN A 20 11.54 -6.23 -10.10
N ASP A 21 11.79 -5.09 -10.76
CA ASP A 21 13.08 -4.80 -11.39
C ASP A 21 14.22 -4.88 -10.37
N MET A 22 14.04 -4.24 -9.20
CA MET A 22 15.03 -4.29 -8.14
C MET A 22 15.31 -5.71 -7.65
N THR A 23 14.29 -6.58 -7.58
CA THR A 23 14.53 -7.98 -7.18
C THR A 23 15.29 -8.79 -8.19
N VAL A 24 15.04 -8.57 -9.49
CA VAL A 24 15.79 -9.24 -10.56
C VAL A 24 17.22 -8.72 -10.59
N MET A 25 17.41 -7.40 -10.54
CA MET A 25 18.73 -6.76 -10.56
C MET A 25 19.60 -7.16 -9.36
N THR A 26 19.00 -7.33 -8.18
CA THR A 26 19.73 -7.73 -6.95
C THR A 26 19.88 -9.24 -6.80
N GLY A 27 19.32 -10.05 -7.72
CA GLY A 27 19.40 -11.51 -7.67
C GLY A 27 18.61 -12.15 -6.52
N HIS A 28 17.62 -11.46 -5.96
CA HIS A 28 16.78 -11.99 -4.89
C HIS A 28 15.78 -13.02 -5.41
N SER A 29 16.23 -14.28 -5.54
CA SER A 29 15.45 -15.40 -6.09
C SER A 29 14.60 -16.16 -5.06
N PHE A 30 15.03 -16.22 -3.79
CA PHE A 30 14.34 -17.01 -2.76
C PHE A 30 13.84 -16.15 -1.59
N ARG A 31 12.59 -16.37 -1.17
CA ARG A 31 12.00 -15.78 0.05
C ARG A 31 11.98 -16.83 1.17
N ARG A 32 12.55 -16.51 2.34
CA ARG A 32 12.63 -17.40 3.52
C ARG A 32 11.65 -17.04 4.66
N TYR A 33 10.50 -16.47 4.34
CA TYR A 33 9.51 -16.07 5.34
C TYR A 33 8.43 -17.15 5.49
N ARG A 34 8.19 -17.62 6.73
CA ARG A 34 7.28 -18.74 7.04
C ARG A 34 6.02 -18.34 7.80
N PHE A 35 5.96 -17.11 8.33
CA PHE A 35 4.84 -16.67 9.17
C PHE A 35 3.74 -16.01 8.34
N THR A 36 2.62 -15.72 8.99
CA THR A 36 1.52 -14.97 8.38
C THR A 36 2.00 -13.59 7.94
N LYS A 37 1.64 -13.21 6.72
CA LYS A 37 1.90 -11.87 6.19
C LYS A 37 0.97 -10.88 6.88
N ARG A 38 1.46 -9.66 7.12
CA ARG A 38 0.59 -8.58 7.59
C ARG A 38 -0.46 -8.27 6.52
N THR A 39 -1.66 -7.93 6.97
CA THR A 39 -2.74 -7.47 6.10
C THR A 39 -3.29 -6.15 6.62
N HIS A 40 -3.59 -5.25 5.70
CA HIS A 40 -4.18 -3.95 5.96
C HIS A 40 -5.55 -3.88 5.31
N ARG A 41 -6.44 -3.09 5.90
CA ARG A 41 -7.72 -2.75 5.29
C ARG A 41 -7.52 -1.61 4.30
N ASN A 42 -8.02 -1.82 3.09
CA ASN A 42 -8.04 -0.77 2.08
C ASN A 42 -8.99 0.35 2.51
N GLN A 43 -8.53 1.57 2.29
CA GLN A 43 -9.31 2.80 2.51
C GLN A 43 -9.74 3.36 1.17
N ASP A 44 -10.92 3.97 1.13
CA ASP A 44 -11.40 4.66 -0.06
C ASP A 44 -10.86 6.09 -0.12
N LEU A 45 -9.89 6.31 -1.02
CA LEU A 45 -9.26 7.61 -1.27
C LEU A 45 -10.01 8.43 -2.34
N GLY A 46 -11.16 7.95 -2.81
CA GLY A 46 -11.96 8.59 -3.85
C GLY A 46 -11.97 7.82 -5.16
N PRO A 47 -12.71 8.32 -6.18
CA PRO A 47 -13.00 7.58 -7.40
C PRO A 47 -11.80 7.43 -8.36
N PHE A 48 -10.77 8.26 -8.21
CA PHE A 48 -9.63 8.30 -9.12
C PHE A 48 -8.46 7.42 -8.68
N ILE A 49 -8.38 7.08 -7.39
CA ILE A 49 -7.24 6.38 -6.82
C ILE A 49 -7.72 5.07 -6.22
N SER A 50 -7.44 3.97 -6.91
CA SER A 50 -7.57 2.63 -6.34
C SER A 50 -6.47 2.43 -5.30
N HIS A 51 -6.85 2.11 -4.07
CA HIS A 51 -5.91 1.98 -2.97
C HIS A 51 -5.82 0.54 -2.48
N GLU A 52 -4.70 -0.11 -2.77
CA GLU A 52 -4.38 -1.47 -2.29
C GLU A 52 -3.20 -1.42 -1.30
N MET A 53 -3.52 -1.34 -0.01
CA MET A 53 -2.53 -1.12 1.04
C MET A 53 -1.64 -2.34 1.28
N ASN A 54 -2.10 -3.56 0.96
CA ASN A 54 -1.31 -4.78 1.12
C ASN A 54 -0.08 -4.81 0.19
N ARG A 55 -0.17 -4.15 -0.97
CA ARG A 55 0.93 -4.05 -1.94
C ARG A 55 1.96 -2.98 -1.55
N CYS A 56 1.59 -2.03 -0.68
CA CYS A 56 2.47 -0.93 -0.28
C CYS A 56 3.67 -1.38 0.57
N ILE A 57 4.87 -0.92 0.19
CA ILE A 57 6.14 -1.19 0.88
C ILE A 57 6.51 -0.14 1.94
N ALA A 58 5.62 0.81 2.22
CA ALA A 58 5.85 1.93 3.13
C ALA A 58 7.09 2.79 2.80
N CYS A 59 7.23 3.17 1.53
CA CYS A 59 8.31 4.04 1.06
C CYS A 59 8.07 5.54 1.30
N TYR A 60 6.92 5.94 1.85
CA TYR A 60 6.52 7.33 2.13
C TYR A 60 6.41 8.27 0.91
N ARG A 61 6.61 7.76 -0.31
CA ARG A 61 6.61 8.58 -1.53
C ARG A 61 5.27 9.28 -1.77
N CYS A 62 4.15 8.60 -1.54
CA CYS A 62 2.81 9.17 -1.73
C CYS A 62 2.53 10.34 -0.79
N VAL A 63 2.85 10.21 0.50
CA VAL A 63 2.63 11.27 1.49
C VAL A 63 3.54 12.47 1.24
N ARG A 64 4.80 12.23 0.88
CA ARG A 64 5.72 13.31 0.50
C ARG A 64 5.23 14.07 -0.73
N TYR A 65 4.85 13.34 -1.78
CA TYR A 65 4.30 13.98 -2.98
C TYR A 65 3.05 14.80 -2.67
N TYR A 66 2.11 14.24 -1.91
CA TYR A 66 0.86 14.91 -1.56
C TYR A 66 1.08 16.18 -0.73
N LYS A 67 2.04 16.15 0.20
CA LYS A 67 2.39 17.31 1.02
C LYS A 67 3.18 18.36 0.24
N ASP A 68 4.20 17.95 -0.49
CA ASP A 68 5.17 18.87 -1.09
C ASP A 68 4.64 19.49 -2.40
N TYR A 69 3.81 18.77 -3.16
CA TYR A 69 3.32 19.23 -4.47
C TYR A 69 1.83 19.55 -4.51
N ALA A 70 0.99 18.80 -3.78
CA ALA A 70 -0.45 19.03 -3.76
C ALA A 70 -0.91 19.90 -2.56
N ASP A 71 0.01 20.29 -1.67
CA ASP A 71 -0.23 21.03 -0.42
C ASP A 71 -1.41 20.47 0.41
N GLY A 72 -1.66 19.17 0.25
CA GLY A 72 -2.79 18.50 0.87
C GLY A 72 -2.41 17.98 2.26
N THR A 73 -3.32 18.13 3.22
CA THR A 73 -3.11 17.69 4.61
C THR A 73 -3.90 16.44 4.99
N ASP A 74 -4.74 15.95 4.08
CA ASP A 74 -5.66 14.85 4.35
C ASP A 74 -4.98 13.47 4.30
N LEU A 75 -3.97 13.24 3.44
CA LEU A 75 -3.27 11.96 3.34
C LEU A 75 -2.10 11.90 4.34
N GLY A 76 -2.16 10.96 5.27
CA GLY A 76 -1.19 10.80 6.34
C GLY A 76 -0.69 9.38 6.51
N VAL A 77 0.26 9.24 7.44
CA VAL A 77 0.81 7.98 7.91
C VAL A 77 0.22 7.67 9.28
N TYR A 78 -0.28 6.46 9.44
CA TYR A 78 -0.88 5.99 10.68
C TYR A 78 -0.31 4.64 11.09
N GLY A 79 -0.42 4.31 12.37
CA GLY A 79 0.17 3.10 12.95
C GLY A 79 1.64 3.29 13.31
N ALA A 80 2.24 2.22 13.83
CA ALA A 80 3.63 2.19 14.30
C ALA A 80 4.25 0.82 14.02
N HIS A 81 5.59 0.77 14.00
CA HIS A 81 6.38 -0.44 13.79
C HIS A 81 5.95 -1.20 12.51
N ASP A 82 5.57 -2.46 12.65
CA ASP A 82 5.22 -3.33 11.51
C ASP A 82 3.81 -3.06 10.96
N ASN A 83 3.01 -2.25 11.65
CA ASN A 83 1.61 -1.97 11.35
C ASN A 83 1.37 -0.57 10.77
N VAL A 84 2.36 -0.01 10.07
CA VAL A 84 2.23 1.30 9.40
C VAL A 84 1.31 1.20 8.18
N TYR A 85 0.36 2.11 8.07
CA TYR A 85 -0.53 2.25 6.92
C TYR A 85 -0.74 3.71 6.50
N PHE A 86 -1.06 3.91 5.23
CA PHE A 86 -1.32 5.23 4.66
C PHE A 86 -2.82 5.39 4.42
N GLY A 87 -3.33 6.59 4.62
CA GLY A 87 -4.76 6.83 4.52
C GLY A 87 -5.17 8.28 4.71
N ALA A 88 -6.44 8.57 4.48
CA ALA A 88 -6.98 9.92 4.66
C ALA A 88 -7.47 10.14 6.10
N SER A 89 -7.16 11.30 6.71
CA SER A 89 -7.54 11.66 8.09
C SER A 89 -9.04 11.88 8.27
N GLY A 90 -9.76 12.24 7.20
CA GLY A 90 -11.14 12.72 7.25
C GLY A 90 -12.26 11.70 6.94
N ARG A 91 -11.95 10.48 6.45
CA ARG A 91 -12.98 9.48 6.12
C ARG A 91 -12.96 8.29 7.08
N ARG A 92 -13.43 8.53 8.32
CA ARG A 92 -13.98 7.43 9.12
C ARG A 92 -15.30 6.99 8.47
N ARG A 93 -15.33 5.71 8.09
CA ARG A 93 -16.45 4.87 7.63
C ARG A 93 -16.61 4.71 6.11
N ALA A 94 -16.07 3.60 5.62
CA ALA A 94 -16.86 2.68 4.80
C ALA A 94 -17.14 1.39 5.59
N GLY A 95 -17.70 1.56 6.80
CA GLY A 95 -18.54 0.51 7.36
C GLY A 95 -19.79 0.49 6.51
N LYS A 96 -19.95 -0.52 5.65
CA LYS A 96 -21.19 -0.83 4.95
C LYS A 96 -22.35 -0.67 5.93
N ARG A 97 -23.11 0.41 5.77
CA ARG A 97 -24.48 0.47 6.27
C ARG A 97 -25.20 -0.59 5.45
N ILE A 98 -25.45 -1.74 6.07
CA ILE A 98 -26.46 -2.71 5.62
C ILE A 98 -27.70 -1.86 5.32
N LEU A 99 -28.01 -1.71 4.03
CA LEU A 99 -29.33 -1.26 3.64
C LEU A 99 -30.31 -2.36 4.09
N ARG A 100 -31.44 -1.90 4.62
CA ARG A 100 -32.63 -2.68 4.95
C ARG A 100 -33.05 -3.58 3.80
#